data_AF-A0A0N0M3G0-F1
#
_entry.id   AF-A0A0N0M3G0-F1
#
_cell.length_a   1.000
_cell.length_b   1.000
_cell.length_c   1.000
_cell.angle_alpha   90.00
_cell.angle_beta   90.00
_cell.angle_gamma   90.00
#
_symmetry.space_group_name_H-M   'P 1'
#
loop_
_entity.id
_entity.type
_entity.pdbx_description
1 polymer ?
#
loop_
_entity_poly.entity_id
_entity_poly.type
_entity_poly.pdbx_seq_one_letter_code
_entity_poly.pdbx_strand_id
1 'polypeptide(L)'
;MRSRTQDRTDSAALHAITMAASSRFECPSNDRLAAAIGARGSSAGAAALARLERSGAITVERGHGWRVVTVNEFGIRTEGPDA
;
A
#
# COMPACT_ATOMS: atom_id res chain seq x y z
N MET A 1 -2.14 -21.37 -1.57
CA MET A 1 -3.17 -21.10 -0.54
C MET A 1 -2.59 -20.03 0.38
N ARG A 2 -3.12 -18.79 0.36
CA ARG A 2 -2.63 -17.72 1.25
C ARG A 2 -3.10 -18.00 2.68
N SER A 3 -2.31 -17.57 3.67
CA SER A 3 -2.75 -17.66 5.06
C SER A 3 -3.84 -16.64 5.32
N ARG A 4 -4.90 -16.99 6.08
CA ARG A 4 -5.99 -16.06 6.44
C ARG A 4 -5.49 -14.74 7.06
N THR A 5 -4.39 -14.80 7.80
CA THR A 5 -3.76 -13.61 8.40
C THR A 5 -3.20 -12.68 7.33
N GLN A 6 -2.63 -13.24 6.27
CA GLN A 6 -2.05 -12.49 5.16
C GLN A 6 -3.13 -11.82 4.31
N ASP A 7 -4.27 -12.50 4.08
CA ASP A 7 -5.40 -11.89 3.34
C ASP A 7 -6.00 -10.71 4.11
N ARG A 8 -6.07 -10.78 5.45
CA ARG A 8 -6.52 -9.66 6.29
C ARG A 8 -5.56 -8.48 6.26
N THR A 9 -4.25 -8.72 6.36
CA THR A 9 -3.26 -7.63 6.33
C THR A 9 -3.18 -6.97 4.96
N ASP A 10 -3.24 -7.76 3.88
CA ASP A 10 -3.28 -7.24 2.52
C ASP A 10 -4.55 -6.41 2.28
N SER A 11 -5.71 -6.88 2.77
CA SER A 11 -6.97 -6.11 2.69
C SER A 11 -6.90 -4.79 3.46
N ALA A 12 -6.30 -4.78 4.65
CA ALA A 12 -6.13 -3.56 5.46
C ALA A 12 -5.16 -2.56 4.80
N ALA A 13 -4.04 -3.04 4.24
CA ALA A 13 -3.12 -2.20 3.50
C ALA A 13 -3.77 -1.61 2.24
N LEU A 14 -4.51 -2.42 1.47
CA LEU A 14 -5.24 -1.96 0.29
C LEU A 14 -6.27 -0.89 0.67
N HIS A 15 -7.04 -1.13 1.74
CA HIS A 15 -8.01 -0.15 2.22
C HIS A 15 -7.36 1.20 2.58
N ALA A 16 -6.22 1.18 3.28
CA ALA A 16 -5.49 2.41 3.62
C ALA A 16 -5.03 3.19 2.37
N ILE A 17 -4.52 2.49 1.35
CA ILE A 17 -4.10 3.11 0.09
C ILE A 17 -5.31 3.66 -0.68
N THR A 18 -6.40 2.89 -0.77
CA THR A 18 -7.64 3.31 -1.45
C THR A 18 -8.25 4.54 -0.81
N MET A 19 -8.24 4.61 0.53
CA MET A 19 -8.70 5.79 1.27
C MET A 19 -7.83 7.01 0.97
N ALA A 20 -6.50 6.86 1.01
CA ALA A 20 -5.59 7.96 0.68
C ALA A 20 -5.79 8.47 -0.76
N ALA A 21 -5.88 7.55 -1.73
CA ALA A 21 -6.12 7.89 -3.13
C ALA A 21 -7.49 8.56 -3.36
N SER A 22 -8.54 8.05 -2.71
CA SER A 22 -9.90 8.61 -2.82
C SER A 22 -10.00 10.00 -2.22
N SER A 23 -9.31 10.25 -1.11
CA SER A 23 -9.30 11.55 -0.42
C SER A 23 -8.26 12.54 -0.95
N ARG A 24 -7.51 12.18 -2.01
CA ARG A 24 -6.37 12.96 -2.53
C ARG A 24 -5.31 13.28 -1.46
N PHE A 25 -5.18 12.39 -0.49
CA PHE A 25 -4.08 12.45 0.46
C PHE A 25 -2.83 11.82 -0.12
N GLU A 26 -1.70 12.20 0.47
CA GLU A 26 -0.40 11.61 0.19
C GLU A 26 -0.42 10.09 0.44
N CYS A 27 0.38 9.37 -0.35
CA CYS A 27 0.53 7.93 -0.23
C CYS A 27 1.01 7.60 1.20
N PRO A 28 0.33 6.70 1.94
CA PRO A 28 0.72 6.39 3.30
C PRO A 28 2.15 5.85 3.32
N SER A 29 3.03 6.34 4.20
CA SER A 29 4.40 5.82 4.37
C SER A 29 4.43 4.33 4.73
N ASN A 30 5.60 3.70 4.62
CA ASN A 30 5.75 2.28 4.99
C ASN A 30 5.40 2.03 6.46
N ASP A 31 5.73 2.95 7.36
CA ASP A 31 5.36 2.86 8.77
C ASP A 31 3.85 2.98 8.99
N ARG A 32 3.17 3.87 8.24
CA ARG A 32 1.70 3.98 8.31
C ARG A 32 1.02 2.72 7.77
N LEU A 33 1.54 2.13 6.70
CA LEU A 33 1.07 0.84 6.19
C LEU A 33 1.28 -0.28 7.21
N ALA A 34 2.45 -0.33 7.86
CA ALA A 34 2.73 -1.29 8.91
C ALA A 34 1.74 -1.13 10.08
N ALA A 35 1.48 0.10 10.51
CA ALA A 35 0.50 0.40 11.56
C ALA A 35 -0.93 -0.03 11.16
N ALA A 36 -1.33 0.23 9.91
CA ALA A 36 -2.65 -0.16 9.39
C ALA A 36 -2.88 -1.67 9.40
N ILE A 37 -1.81 -2.46 9.23
CA ILE A 37 -1.88 -3.93 9.27
C ILE A 37 -1.59 -4.53 10.65
N GLY A 38 -1.40 -3.69 11.68
CA GLY A 38 -1.06 -4.13 13.04
C GLY A 38 0.35 -4.71 13.18
N ALA A 39 1.25 -4.43 12.23
CA ALA A 39 2.64 -4.84 12.27
C ALA A 39 3.54 -3.72 12.82
N ARG A 40 4.77 -4.07 13.20
CA ARG A 40 5.79 -3.11 13.61
C ARG A 40 6.88 -3.02 12.55
N GLY A 41 7.25 -1.79 12.22
CA GLY A 41 8.38 -1.45 11.35
C GLY A 41 8.01 -1.35 9.86
N SER A 42 8.61 -0.36 9.21
CA SER A 42 8.49 -0.05 7.78
C SER A 42 8.66 -1.27 6.86
N SER A 43 9.52 -2.23 7.21
CA SER A 43 9.71 -3.47 6.44
C SER A 43 8.42 -4.27 6.24
N ALA A 44 7.51 -4.27 7.22
CA ALA A 44 6.23 -4.97 7.11
C ALA A 44 5.28 -4.26 6.13
N GLY A 45 5.28 -2.93 6.13
CA GLY A 45 4.52 -2.11 5.18
C GLY A 45 5.03 -2.26 3.75
N ALA A 46 6.35 -2.20 3.56
CA ALA A 46 6.98 -2.45 2.26
C ALA A 46 6.67 -3.86 1.74
N ALA A 47 6.70 -4.87 2.61
CA ALA A 47 6.31 -6.23 2.25
C ALA A 47 4.83 -6.33 1.86
N ALA A 48 3.92 -5.61 2.53
CA ALA A 48 2.51 -5.58 2.16
C ALA A 48 2.29 -4.94 0.78
N LEU A 49 2.98 -3.83 0.52
CA LEU A 49 2.93 -3.13 -0.76
C LEU A 49 3.39 -4.04 -1.91
N ALA A 50 4.52 -4.73 -1.73
CA ALA A 50 5.04 -5.69 -2.72
C ALA A 50 4.09 -6.88 -2.96
N ARG A 51 3.32 -7.29 -1.96
CA ARG A 51 2.32 -8.36 -2.12
C ARG A 51 1.09 -7.90 -2.89
N LEU A 52 0.62 -6.68 -2.63
CA LEU A 52 -0.50 -6.07 -3.35
C LEU A 52 -0.15 -5.81 -4.82
N GLU A 53 1.08 -5.37 -5.08
CA GLU A 53 1.61 -5.22 -6.44
C GLU A 53 1.67 -6.57 -7.15
N ARG A 54 2.23 -7.60 -6.49
CA ARG A 54 2.28 -8.96 -7.04
C ARG A 54 0.90 -9.56 -7.28
N SER A 55 -0.12 -9.19 -6.51
CA SER A 55 -1.50 -9.62 -6.76
C SER A 55 -2.21 -8.84 -7.86
N GLY A 56 -1.59 -7.79 -8.41
CA GLY A 56 -2.19 -6.91 -9.41
C GLY A 56 -3.26 -5.97 -8.84
N ALA A 57 -3.39 -5.87 -7.52
CA ALA A 57 -4.37 -4.98 -6.88
C ALA A 57 -3.95 -3.51 -7.03
N ILE A 58 -2.64 -3.27 -7.01
CA ILE A 58 -2.02 -1.96 -7.20
C ILE A 58 -0.86 -2.04 -8.20
N THR A 59 -0.48 -0.89 -8.72
CA THR A 59 0.77 -0.68 -9.44
C THR A 59 1.58 0.40 -8.73
N VAL A 60 2.89 0.20 -8.59
CA VAL A 60 3.79 1.09 -7.86
C VAL A 60 4.86 1.61 -8.81
N GLU A 61 4.89 2.91 -9.02
CA GLU A 61 5.94 3.58 -9.78
C GLU A 61 6.85 4.31 -8.79
N ARG A 62 8.16 4.06 -8.84
CA ARG A 62 9.15 4.68 -7.94
C ARG A 62 10.11 5.54 -8.74
N GLY A 63 10.36 6.76 -8.27
CA GLY A 63 11.30 7.69 -8.92
C GLY A 63 11.68 8.86 -8.01
N HIS A 64 12.95 9.25 -8.02
CA HIS A 64 13.47 10.44 -7.31
C HIS A 64 13.10 10.54 -5.80
N GLY A 65 12.96 9.42 -5.10
CA GLY A 65 12.57 9.40 -3.68
C GLY A 65 11.06 9.51 -3.43
N TRP A 66 10.26 9.43 -4.50
CA TRP A 66 8.81 9.42 -4.47
C TRP A 66 8.27 8.09 -5.02
N ARG A 67 7.05 7.77 -4.61
CA ARG A 67 6.27 6.68 -5.16
C ARG A 67 4.89 7.18 -5.56
N VAL A 68 4.41 6.66 -6.68
CA VAL A 68 3.04 6.78 -7.14
C VAL A 68 2.42 5.39 -7.05
N VAL A 69 1.32 5.28 -6.33
CA VAL A 69 0.57 4.03 -6.17
C VAL A 69 -0.77 4.18 -6.84
N THR A 70 -1.01 3.37 -7.86
CA THR A 70 -2.28 3.29 -8.58
C THR A 70 -3.07 2.09 -8.07
N VAL A 71 -4.32 2.29 -7.67
CA VAL A 71 -5.26 1.22 -7.32
C VAL A 71 -5.98 0.79 -8.59
N ASN A 72 -5.66 -0.40 -9.08
CA ASN A 72 -6.04 -0.84 -10.43
C ASN A 72 -7.55 -1.02 -10.59
N GLU A 73 -8.24 -1.45 -9.53
CA GLU A 73 -9.70 -1.66 -9.54
C GLU A 73 -10.48 -0.37 -9.84
N PHE A 74 -10.02 0.77 -9.30
CA PHE A 74 -10.75 2.04 -9.39
C PHE A 74 -10.09 3.07 -10.32
N GLY A 75 -8.87 2.80 -10.80
CA GLY A 75 -8.09 3.75 -11.60
C GLY A 75 -7.68 5.01 -10.84
N ILE A 76 -7.74 4.99 -9.51
CA ILE A 76 -7.31 6.11 -8.64
C ILE A 76 -5.84 5.96 -8.28
N ARG A 77 -5.15 7.08 -8.10
CA ARG A 77 -3.73 7.08 -7.71
C ARG A 77 -3.45 8.04 -6.57
N THR A 78 -2.44 7.71 -5.79
CA THR A 78 -1.89 8.53 -4.70
C THR A 78 -0.38 8.59 -4.84
N GLU A 79 0.23 9.69 -4.44
CA GLU A 79 1.68 9.90 -4.51
C GLU A 79 2.22 10.33 -3.15
N GLY A 80 3.46 9.96 -2.85
CA GLY A 80 4.13 10.35 -1.61
C GLY A 80 5.60 9.92 -1.58
N PRO A 81 6.35 10.28 -0.54
CA PRO A 81 7.74 9.91 -0.38
C PRO A 81 7.89 8.38 -0.23
N ASP A 82 8.96 7.83 -0.79
CA ASP A 82 9.29 6.40 -0.72
C ASP A 82 10.06 6.03 0.58
N ALA A 83 9.62 6.59 1.72
CA ALA A 83 10.20 6.38 3.04
C ALA A 83 9.20 5.68 3.99
#